data_AF-A0AAD7FSX4-F1
#
_entry.id   AF-A0AAD7FSX4-F1
#
_cell.length_a   1.000
_cell.length_b   1.000
_cell.length_c   1.000
_cell.angle_alpha   90.00
_cell.angle_beta   90.00
_cell.angle_gamma   90.00
#
_symmetry.space_group_name_H-M   'P 1'
#
loop_
_entity.id
_entity.type
_entity.pdbx_description
1 polymer ?
#
loop_
_entity_poly.entity_id
_entity_poly.type
_entity_poly.pdbx_seq_one_letter_code
_entity_poly.pdbx_strand_id
1 'polypeptide(L)'
;MVNGKYEYDPLPSADSEAKKRRFDLFRVLLSVSLLLNVGLALGWILNSTRSSPQFASYSPAQAAIGYKVVKFHRGLRDDLPIYERPPSPEGDQAWGLLYEYALSRIPKSEAVKLTNKTWPILDEPGNYIIALDVFHQLHCLDLVRQQLELHHSNTRNYTGQSMPHLRHCIGAIRQALMCHADTTPIIWQWSDRLKEAEQLDDILHSCKDFDRIQDWARQRSVGLLPDLTVYLEG
;
A
#
# COMPACT_ATOMS: atom_id res chain seq x y z
N MET A 1 -38.81 6.96 -87.41
CA MET A 1 -38.83 8.14 -86.53
C MET A 1 -39.38 7.69 -85.18
N VAL A 2 -38.56 7.64 -84.14
CA VAL A 2 -39.00 7.32 -82.78
C VAL A 2 -38.76 8.56 -81.94
N ASN A 3 -39.84 9.19 -81.47
CA ASN A 3 -39.84 10.36 -80.60
C ASN A 3 -39.52 9.91 -79.16
N GLY A 4 -38.35 10.27 -78.66
CA GLY A 4 -38.04 10.21 -77.23
C GLY A 4 -38.63 11.42 -76.51
N LYS A 5 -39.52 11.18 -75.54
CA LYS A 5 -39.91 12.18 -74.55
C LYS A 5 -38.80 12.23 -73.49
N TYR A 6 -38.14 13.38 -73.37
CA TYR A 6 -37.30 13.67 -72.21
C TYR A 6 -38.19 14.26 -71.12
N GLU A 7 -38.28 13.55 -70.00
CA GLU A 7 -38.94 13.99 -68.78
C GLU A 7 -37.98 14.93 -68.03
N TYR A 8 -38.43 16.15 -67.75
CA TYR A 8 -37.65 17.18 -67.07
C TYR A 8 -37.84 17.04 -65.56
N ASP A 9 -36.81 16.53 -64.88
CA ASP A 9 -36.77 16.53 -63.42
C ASP A 9 -36.55 17.98 -62.92
N PRO A 10 -37.44 18.52 -62.08
CA PRO A 10 -37.29 19.88 -61.59
C PRO A 10 -36.07 19.99 -60.68
N LEU A 11 -35.25 21.03 -60.94
CA LEU A 11 -34.09 21.36 -60.12
C LEU A 11 -34.50 21.60 -58.66
N PRO A 12 -33.68 21.16 -57.68
CA PRO A 12 -33.99 21.36 -56.27
C PRO A 12 -34.17 22.84 -55.96
N SER A 13 -35.21 23.19 -55.21
CA SER A 13 -35.41 24.58 -54.78
C SER A 13 -34.31 25.01 -53.82
N ALA A 14 -33.94 26.29 -53.83
CA ALA A 14 -32.91 26.86 -52.96
C ALA A 14 -33.16 26.59 -51.46
N ASP A 15 -34.42 26.46 -51.04
CA ASP A 15 -34.81 26.09 -49.66
C ASP A 15 -34.43 24.63 -49.32
N SER A 16 -34.50 23.72 -50.30
CA SER A 16 -34.11 22.31 -50.13
C SER A 16 -32.59 22.15 -49.94
N GLU A 17 -31.79 22.91 -50.69
CA GLU A 17 -30.33 22.90 -50.54
C GLU A 17 -29.87 23.55 -49.22
N ALA A 18 -30.54 24.63 -48.80
CA ALA A 18 -30.27 25.28 -47.52
C ALA A 18 -30.60 24.36 -46.33
N LYS A 19 -31.73 23.63 -46.38
CA LYS A 19 -32.09 22.62 -45.37
C LYS A 19 -31.08 21.47 -45.32
N LYS A 20 -30.65 20.97 -46.47
CA LYS A 20 -29.64 19.90 -46.56
C LYS A 20 -28.31 20.34 -45.95
N ARG A 21 -27.81 21.55 -46.30
CA ARG A 21 -26.59 22.13 -45.70
C ARG A 21 -26.69 22.30 -44.18
N ARG A 22 -27.84 22.75 -43.67
CA ARG A 22 -28.08 22.87 -42.22
C ARG A 22 -28.06 21.49 -41.54
N PHE A 23 -28.65 20.48 -42.17
CA PHE A 23 -28.67 19.12 -41.65
C PHE A 23 -27.28 18.46 -41.66
N ASP A 24 -26.49 18.68 -42.73
CA ASP A 24 -25.12 18.20 -42.83
C ASP A 24 -24.21 18.89 -41.81
N LEU A 25 -24.35 20.22 -41.63
CA LEU A 25 -23.62 20.96 -40.59
C LEU A 25 -23.98 20.45 -39.18
N PHE A 26 -25.27 20.20 -38.91
CA PHE A 26 -25.72 19.64 -37.64
C PHE A 26 -25.13 18.26 -37.38
N ARG A 27 -25.07 17.39 -38.39
CA ARG A 27 -24.44 16.06 -38.29
C ARG A 27 -22.95 16.16 -37.99
N VAL A 28 -22.22 17.04 -38.67
CA VAL A 28 -20.78 17.25 -38.41
C VAL A 28 -20.56 17.76 -36.98
N LEU A 29 -21.33 18.75 -36.53
CA LEU A 29 -21.23 19.28 -35.16
C LEU A 29 -21.55 18.21 -34.11
N LEU A 30 -22.56 17.37 -34.35
CA LEU A 30 -22.91 16.27 -33.45
C LEU A 30 -21.81 15.21 -33.39
N SER A 31 -21.22 14.83 -34.52
CA SER A 31 -20.11 13.88 -34.58
C SER A 31 -18.85 14.40 -33.88
N VAL A 32 -18.51 15.68 -34.09
CA VAL A 32 -17.37 16.33 -33.41
C VAL A 32 -17.62 16.39 -31.90
N SER A 33 -18.83 16.77 -31.48
CA SER A 33 -19.21 16.79 -30.06
C SER A 33 -19.14 15.39 -29.43
N LEU A 34 -19.63 14.36 -30.11
CA LEU A 34 -19.57 12.98 -29.62
C LEU A 34 -18.13 12.51 -29.45
N LEU A 35 -17.26 12.76 -30.44
CA LEU A 35 -15.84 12.39 -30.37
C LEU A 35 -15.10 13.11 -29.23
N LEU A 36 -15.38 14.40 -29.04
CA LEU A 36 -14.84 15.18 -27.92
C LEU A 36 -15.28 14.61 -26.58
N ASN A 37 -16.58 14.35 -26.40
CA ASN A 37 -17.11 13.80 -25.15
C ASN A 37 -16.58 12.39 -24.86
N VAL A 38 -16.45 11.54 -25.88
CA VAL A 38 -15.84 10.19 -25.74
C VAL A 38 -14.36 10.31 -25.37
N GLY A 39 -13.61 11.20 -26.03
CA GLY A 39 -12.20 11.45 -25.70
C GLY A 39 -12.01 11.97 -24.27
N LEU A 40 -12.87 12.90 -23.83
CA LEU A 40 -12.88 13.42 -22.46
C LEU A 40 -13.28 12.35 -21.45
N ALA A 41 -14.28 11.51 -21.75
CA ALA A 41 -14.71 10.42 -20.89
C ALA A 41 -13.62 9.34 -20.76
N LEU A 42 -12.96 8.96 -21.86
CA LEU A 42 -11.84 8.03 -21.85
C LEU A 42 -10.63 8.63 -21.10
N GLY A 43 -10.32 9.90 -21.32
CA GLY A 43 -9.27 10.61 -20.58
C GLY A 43 -9.56 10.66 -19.08
N TRP A 44 -10.82 10.93 -18.70
CA TRP A 44 -11.26 10.92 -17.31
C TRP A 44 -11.18 9.51 -16.70
N ILE A 45 -11.70 8.48 -17.36
CA ILE A 45 -11.63 7.09 -16.89
C ILE A 45 -10.17 6.67 -16.70
N LEU A 46 -9.31 6.91 -17.69
CA LEU A 46 -7.88 6.57 -17.63
C LEU A 46 -7.15 7.34 -16.51
N ASN A 47 -7.52 8.59 -16.25
CA ASN A 47 -6.94 9.41 -15.20
C ASN A 47 -7.48 9.04 -13.80
N SER A 48 -8.78 8.74 -13.68
CA SER A 48 -9.42 8.27 -12.45
C SER A 48 -8.87 6.90 -12.03
N THR A 49 -8.56 6.02 -12.98
CA THR A 49 -7.84 4.76 -12.68
C THR A 49 -6.37 4.96 -12.31
N ARG A 50 -5.79 6.13 -12.59
CA ARG A 50 -4.40 6.49 -12.24
C ARG A 50 -4.25 7.17 -10.88
N SER A 51 -5.33 7.28 -10.11
CA SER A 51 -5.27 7.74 -8.72
C SER A 51 -4.69 6.66 -7.80
N SER A 52 -3.56 6.05 -8.18
CA SER A 52 -2.69 5.43 -7.19
C SER A 52 -2.23 6.56 -6.27
N PRO A 53 -2.27 6.37 -4.94
CA PRO A 53 -1.57 7.27 -4.05
C PRO A 53 -0.13 7.35 -4.56
N GLN A 54 0.30 8.54 -4.91
CA GLN A 54 1.67 8.79 -5.32
C GLN A 54 2.53 8.44 -4.11
N PHE A 55 3.09 7.23 -4.07
CA PHE A 55 4.05 6.85 -3.05
C PHE A 55 5.15 7.90 -3.08
N ALA A 56 5.35 8.61 -1.98
CA ALA A 56 6.30 9.72 -1.95
C ALA A 56 7.76 9.22 -2.06
N SER A 57 7.99 7.91 -1.95
CA SER A 57 9.27 7.23 -2.15
C SER A 57 9.14 5.99 -3.03
N TYR A 58 10.14 5.76 -3.90
CA TYR A 58 10.22 4.57 -4.75
C TYR A 58 10.55 3.32 -3.91
N SER A 59 9.79 2.24 -4.12
CA SER A 59 10.09 0.91 -3.59
C SER A 59 10.32 -0.09 -4.74
N PRO A 60 11.41 -0.89 -4.71
CA PRO A 60 11.59 -2.02 -5.63
C PRO A 60 10.46 -3.07 -5.54
N ALA A 61 9.80 -3.19 -4.39
CA ALA A 61 8.71 -4.12 -4.18
C ALA A 61 7.34 -3.62 -4.67
N GLN A 62 7.29 -2.45 -5.34
CA GLN A 62 6.03 -1.81 -5.76
C GLN A 62 5.09 -2.73 -6.54
N ALA A 63 5.65 -3.57 -7.42
CA ALA A 63 4.87 -4.52 -8.24
C ALA A 63 4.30 -5.70 -7.44
N ALA A 64 4.84 -5.99 -6.25
CA ALA A 64 4.34 -7.05 -5.37
C ALA A 64 3.22 -6.58 -4.44
N ILE A 65 2.96 -5.27 -4.37
CA ILE A 65 1.91 -4.70 -3.51
C ILE A 65 0.54 -5.09 -4.06
N GLY A 66 -0.17 -5.91 -3.30
CA GLY A 66 -1.57 -6.29 -3.53
C GLY A 66 -2.37 -6.20 -2.25
N TYR A 67 -3.67 -5.94 -2.37
CA TYR A 67 -4.57 -5.77 -1.23
C TYR A 67 -5.44 -7.01 -1.03
N LYS A 68 -5.55 -7.47 0.21
CA LYS A 68 -6.49 -8.53 0.62
C LYS A 68 -7.17 -8.14 1.92
N VAL A 69 -8.44 -8.54 2.04
CA VAL A 69 -9.19 -8.38 3.29
C VAL A 69 -8.84 -9.54 4.20
N VAL A 70 -8.33 -9.23 5.39
CA VAL A 70 -8.00 -10.21 6.43
C VAL A 70 -8.72 -9.85 7.72
N LYS A 71 -9.27 -10.86 8.40
CA LYS A 71 -9.77 -10.71 9.75
C LYS A 71 -8.60 -10.91 10.72
N PHE A 72 -8.38 -9.97 11.62
CA PHE A 72 -7.36 -10.13 12.65
C PHE A 72 -7.80 -11.18 13.68
N HIS A 73 -6.82 -11.97 14.09
CA HIS A 73 -6.95 -12.83 15.25
C HIS A 73 -7.03 -11.99 16.50
N ARG A 74 -7.94 -12.36 17.39
CA ARG A 74 -8.10 -11.75 18.70
C ARG A 74 -6.91 -12.05 19.61
N GLY A 75 -6.25 -13.20 19.43
CA GLY A 75 -5.10 -13.60 20.25
C GLY A 75 -5.46 -13.84 21.72
N LEU A 76 -6.69 -14.31 21.98
CA LEU A 76 -7.23 -14.54 23.32
C LEU A 76 -8.20 -15.73 23.30
N ARG A 77 -8.25 -16.48 24.41
CA ARG A 77 -9.18 -17.60 24.62
C ARG A 77 -9.11 -18.62 23.48
N ASP A 78 -10.22 -18.85 22.77
CA ASP A 78 -10.36 -19.86 21.73
C ASP A 78 -9.68 -19.48 20.40
N ASP A 79 -9.26 -18.22 20.25
CA ASP A 79 -8.52 -17.72 19.08
C ASP A 79 -7.11 -17.33 19.52
N LEU A 80 -6.26 -18.35 19.71
CA LEU A 80 -4.87 -18.21 20.14
C LEU A 80 -3.91 -18.77 19.06
N PRO A 81 -3.49 -17.93 18.09
CA PRO A 81 -2.53 -18.31 17.07
C PRO A 81 -1.16 -18.64 17.67
N ILE A 82 -0.32 -19.31 16.88
CA ILE A 82 0.99 -19.79 17.33
C ILE A 82 1.90 -18.68 17.86
N TYR A 83 1.77 -17.46 17.31
CA TYR A 83 2.60 -16.32 17.65
C TYR A 83 2.36 -15.76 19.05
N GLU A 84 1.17 -15.99 19.61
CA GLU A 84 0.73 -15.49 20.92
C GLU A 84 0.72 -16.59 22.00
N ARG A 85 1.17 -17.80 21.67
CA ARG A 85 1.32 -18.92 22.61
C ARG A 85 2.56 -18.77 23.50
N PRO A 86 2.65 -19.52 24.62
CA PRO A 86 3.89 -19.62 25.38
C PRO A 86 5.08 -20.05 24.51
N PRO A 87 6.32 -19.70 24.90
CA PRO A 87 7.53 -20.04 24.15
C PRO A 87 7.59 -21.53 23.79
N SER A 88 7.84 -21.80 22.51
CA SER A 88 8.08 -23.15 21.99
C SER A 88 8.97 -23.08 20.75
N PRO A 89 9.71 -24.14 20.41
CA PRO A 89 10.52 -24.18 19.19
C PRO A 89 9.73 -23.89 17.92
N GLU A 90 8.48 -24.35 17.84
CA GLU A 90 7.59 -24.11 16.70
C GLU A 90 7.14 -22.64 16.64
N GLY A 91 6.93 -22.01 17.80
CA GLY A 91 6.63 -20.59 17.89
C GLY A 91 7.81 -19.73 17.41
N ASP A 92 9.00 -20.03 17.89
CA ASP A 92 10.22 -19.31 17.48
C ASP A 92 10.52 -19.50 15.99
N GLN A 93 10.29 -20.71 15.45
CA GLN A 93 10.39 -20.96 14.01
C GLN A 93 9.34 -20.16 13.23
N ALA A 94 8.08 -20.16 13.67
CA ALA A 94 7.02 -19.41 13.01
C ALA A 94 7.31 -17.90 12.97
N TRP A 95 7.88 -17.35 14.04
CA TRP A 95 8.35 -15.97 14.09
C TRP A 95 9.52 -15.72 13.13
N GLY A 96 10.54 -16.57 13.14
CA GLY A 96 11.70 -16.45 12.25
C GLY A 96 11.33 -16.42 10.76
N LEU A 97 10.34 -17.25 10.36
CA LEU A 97 9.84 -17.31 8.99
C LEU A 97 9.21 -15.98 8.51
N LEU A 98 8.80 -15.08 9.41
CA LEU A 98 8.21 -13.80 9.02
C LEU A 98 9.23 -12.84 8.40
N TYR A 99 10.51 -12.99 8.72
CA TYR A 99 11.58 -12.10 8.30
C TYR A 99 12.83 -12.86 7.79
N GLU A 100 12.75 -14.17 7.58
CA GLU A 100 13.86 -14.99 7.06
C GLU A 100 14.47 -14.43 5.77
N TYR A 101 13.62 -13.87 4.90
CA TYR A 101 14.01 -13.27 3.63
C TYR A 101 14.07 -11.73 3.68
N ALA A 102 14.50 -11.18 4.82
CA ALA A 102 14.58 -9.72 5.01
C ALA A 102 15.49 -9.04 3.98
N LEU A 103 16.62 -9.67 3.63
CA LEU A 103 17.58 -9.16 2.68
C LEU A 103 17.16 -9.50 1.25
N SER A 104 17.11 -8.49 0.40
CA SER A 104 16.74 -8.60 -1.00
C SER A 104 17.84 -8.08 -1.91
N ARG A 105 18.02 -8.76 -3.03
CA ARG A 105 18.89 -8.34 -4.13
C ARG A 105 18.09 -7.54 -5.14
N ILE A 106 18.60 -6.38 -5.54
CA ILE A 106 18.04 -5.58 -6.63
C ILE A 106 19.10 -5.28 -7.71
N PRO A 107 18.71 -5.25 -8.99
CA PRO A 107 19.63 -4.87 -10.06
C PRO A 107 19.92 -3.36 -10.02
N LYS A 108 21.04 -2.96 -10.65
CA LYS A 108 21.45 -1.56 -10.77
C LYS A 108 20.34 -0.65 -11.32
N SER A 109 19.53 -1.13 -12.26
CA SER A 109 18.41 -0.39 -12.87
C SER A 109 17.33 0.00 -11.86
N GLU A 110 17.21 -0.70 -10.74
CA GLU A 110 16.32 -0.36 -9.63
C GLU A 110 17.06 0.42 -8.54
N ALA A 111 18.29 0.04 -8.23
CA ALA A 111 19.10 0.71 -7.22
C ALA A 111 19.31 2.21 -7.51
N VAL A 112 19.43 2.59 -8.79
CA VAL A 112 19.58 4.01 -9.20
C VAL A 112 18.31 4.85 -8.98
N LYS A 113 17.16 4.23 -8.71
CA LYS A 113 15.89 4.91 -8.44
C LYS A 113 15.67 5.17 -6.96
N LEU A 114 16.46 4.55 -6.08
CA LEU A 114 16.39 4.79 -4.64
C LEU A 114 16.80 6.24 -4.33
N THR A 115 16.17 6.83 -3.31
CA THR A 115 16.51 8.19 -2.85
C THR A 115 17.97 8.26 -2.38
N ASN A 116 18.40 7.24 -1.64
CA ASN A 116 19.75 7.09 -1.13
C ASN A 116 20.40 5.87 -1.79
N LYS A 117 21.70 5.99 -2.11
CA LYS A 117 22.46 4.86 -2.68
C LYS A 117 22.62 3.77 -1.63
N THR A 118 22.53 2.53 -2.08
CA THR A 118 22.82 1.34 -1.26
C THR A 118 24.10 0.65 -1.71
N TRP A 119 24.61 -0.25 -0.87
CA TRP A 119 25.86 -0.95 -1.07
C TRP A 119 25.76 -2.01 -2.20
N PRO A 120 26.78 -2.15 -3.06
CA PRO A 120 26.84 -3.22 -4.05
C PRO A 120 27.13 -4.57 -3.40
N ILE A 121 26.60 -5.64 -3.97
CA ILE A 121 26.97 -7.02 -3.60
C ILE A 121 28.27 -7.34 -4.35
N LEU A 122 29.38 -7.47 -3.63
CA LEU A 122 30.73 -7.54 -4.22
C LEU A 122 30.90 -8.74 -5.17
N ASP A 123 30.32 -9.89 -4.82
CA ASP A 123 30.43 -11.12 -5.59
C ASP A 123 29.41 -11.22 -6.75
N GLU A 124 28.49 -10.25 -6.85
CA GLU A 124 27.44 -10.22 -7.89
C GLU A 124 27.42 -8.85 -8.60
N PRO A 125 28.35 -8.59 -9.55
CA PRO A 125 28.46 -7.29 -10.21
C PRO A 125 27.13 -6.80 -10.82
N GLY A 126 26.79 -5.54 -10.52
CA GLY A 126 25.55 -4.91 -10.97
C GLY A 126 24.34 -5.17 -10.07
N ASN A 127 24.51 -5.89 -8.96
CA ASN A 127 23.49 -6.11 -7.95
C ASN A 127 23.81 -5.38 -6.65
N TYR A 128 22.75 -5.04 -5.93
CA TYR A 128 22.77 -4.18 -4.76
C TYR A 128 21.89 -4.78 -3.67
N ILE A 129 22.30 -4.57 -2.41
CA ILE A 129 21.57 -5.09 -1.24
C ILE A 129 20.57 -4.07 -0.73
N ILE A 130 19.37 -4.52 -0.37
CA ILE A 130 18.40 -3.77 0.42
C ILE A 130 17.71 -4.71 1.41
N ALA A 131 16.92 -4.14 2.32
CA ALA A 131 15.87 -4.84 3.05
C ALA A 131 14.58 -4.06 2.95
N LEU A 132 13.43 -4.72 3.07
CA LEU A 132 12.16 -4.01 3.22
C LEU A 132 11.90 -3.78 4.71
N ASP A 133 11.50 -2.56 5.07
CA ASP A 133 11.38 -2.14 6.47
C ASP A 133 10.45 -3.04 7.30
N VAL A 134 9.35 -3.53 6.72
CA VAL A 134 8.43 -4.47 7.40
C VAL A 134 9.15 -5.68 8.01
N PHE A 135 10.19 -6.21 7.36
CA PHE A 135 10.93 -7.35 7.89
C PHE A 135 11.86 -6.97 9.04
N HIS A 136 12.45 -5.77 8.99
CA HIS A 136 13.20 -5.20 10.11
C HIS A 136 12.30 -4.93 11.32
N GLN A 137 11.10 -4.37 11.09
CA GLN A 137 10.10 -4.15 12.13
C GLN A 137 9.67 -5.46 12.80
N LEU A 138 9.44 -6.52 12.01
CA LEU A 138 9.08 -7.85 12.52
C LEU A 138 10.24 -8.49 13.29
N HIS A 139 11.47 -8.36 12.82
CA HIS A 139 12.68 -8.80 13.53
C HIS A 139 12.83 -8.10 14.89
N CYS A 140 12.74 -6.77 14.92
CA CYS A 140 12.81 -6.00 16.16
C CYS A 140 11.70 -6.37 17.14
N LEU A 141 10.47 -6.57 16.65
CA LEU A 141 9.35 -7.01 17.48
C LEU A 141 9.59 -8.40 18.07
N ASP A 142 10.18 -9.31 17.30
CA ASP A 142 10.53 -10.64 17.79
C ASP A 142 11.64 -10.60 18.86
N LEU A 143 12.66 -9.73 18.70
CA LEU A 143 13.66 -9.51 19.76
C LEU A 143 13.02 -9.02 21.06
N VAL A 144 12.05 -8.09 20.97
CA VAL A 144 11.29 -7.62 22.13
C VAL A 144 10.49 -8.77 22.76
N ARG A 145 9.82 -9.60 21.95
CA ARG A 145 9.12 -10.79 22.44
C ARG A 145 10.06 -11.71 23.21
N GLN A 146 11.17 -12.13 22.59
CA GLN A 146 12.14 -13.03 23.21
C GLN A 146 12.65 -12.47 24.56
N GLN A 147 12.98 -11.18 24.59
CA GLN A 147 13.45 -10.54 25.81
C GLN A 147 12.38 -10.48 26.91
N LEU A 148 11.12 -10.20 26.56
CA LEU A 148 10.02 -10.20 27.53
C LEU A 148 9.78 -11.60 28.12
N GLU A 149 9.87 -12.65 27.31
CA GLU A 149 9.71 -14.03 27.76
C GLU A 149 10.82 -14.46 28.71
N LEU A 150 12.07 -14.09 28.43
CA LEU A 150 13.23 -14.38 29.28
C LEU A 150 13.15 -13.71 30.65
N HIS A 151 12.60 -12.49 30.72
CA HIS A 151 12.58 -11.68 31.94
C HIS A 151 11.27 -11.74 32.74
N HIS A 152 10.24 -12.45 32.24
CA HIS A 152 8.93 -12.47 32.88
C HIS A 152 8.97 -12.92 34.35
N SER A 153 9.75 -13.95 34.68
CA SER A 153 9.80 -14.51 36.03
C SER A 153 10.68 -13.72 36.99
N ASN A 154 11.56 -12.86 36.48
CA ASN A 154 12.69 -12.30 37.23
C ASN A 154 12.62 -10.77 37.40
N THR A 155 11.52 -10.14 36.99
CA THR A 155 11.38 -8.68 37.01
C THR A 155 10.11 -8.23 37.72
N ARG A 156 10.20 -7.08 38.40
CA ARG A 156 9.04 -6.44 39.02
C ARG A 156 8.07 -6.01 37.92
N ASN A 157 6.83 -6.46 38.00
CA ASN A 157 5.80 -6.11 37.03
C ASN A 157 5.34 -4.65 37.24
N TYR A 158 6.02 -3.70 36.61
CA TYR A 158 5.69 -2.27 36.70
C TYR A 158 4.38 -1.89 35.99
N THR A 159 3.97 -2.65 34.98
CA THR A 159 2.77 -2.38 34.19
C THR A 159 1.51 -3.01 34.79
N GLY A 160 1.67 -3.98 35.70
CA GLY A 160 0.59 -4.81 36.22
C GLY A 160 0.01 -5.78 35.19
N GLN A 161 0.60 -5.90 34.00
CA GLN A 161 0.08 -6.74 32.92
C GLN A 161 0.60 -8.16 32.99
N SER A 162 -0.25 -9.14 32.69
CA SER A 162 0.13 -10.55 32.62
C SER A 162 0.86 -10.86 31.30
N MET A 163 1.70 -11.91 31.26
CA MET A 163 2.32 -12.32 29.97
C MET A 163 1.32 -12.68 28.88
N PRO A 164 0.20 -13.36 29.15
CA PRO A 164 -0.83 -13.53 28.14
C PRO A 164 -1.31 -12.21 27.53
N HIS A 165 -1.42 -11.14 28.33
CA HIS A 165 -1.75 -9.81 27.81
C HIS A 165 -0.62 -9.23 26.96
N LEU A 166 0.63 -9.35 27.40
CA LEU A 166 1.79 -8.87 26.62
C LEU A 166 1.95 -9.61 25.29
N ARG A 167 1.78 -10.95 25.28
CA ARG A 167 1.77 -11.75 24.05
C ARG A 167 0.65 -11.32 23.10
N HIS A 168 -0.55 -11.07 23.63
CA HIS A 168 -1.66 -10.51 22.85
C HIS A 168 -1.29 -9.16 22.22
N CYS A 169 -0.67 -8.24 22.98
CA CYS A 169 -0.22 -6.95 22.45
C CYS A 169 0.83 -7.10 21.34
N ILE A 170 1.84 -7.96 21.54
CA ILE A 170 2.84 -8.27 20.52
C ILE A 170 2.18 -8.85 19.26
N GLY A 171 1.24 -9.78 19.43
CA GLY A 171 0.47 -10.35 18.33
C GLY A 171 -0.37 -9.31 17.56
N ALA A 172 -0.99 -8.37 18.26
CA ALA A 172 -1.74 -7.27 17.64
C ALA A 172 -0.83 -6.35 16.82
N ILE A 173 0.36 -6.00 17.35
CA ILE A 173 1.35 -5.19 16.63
C ILE A 173 1.85 -5.95 15.41
N ARG A 174 2.23 -7.23 15.54
CA ARG A 174 2.65 -8.09 14.42
C ARG A 174 1.63 -8.09 13.28
N GLN A 175 0.35 -8.28 13.60
CA GLN A 175 -0.72 -8.24 12.59
C GLN A 175 -0.84 -6.87 11.92
N ALA A 176 -0.68 -5.77 12.68
CA ALA A 176 -0.69 -4.42 12.13
C ALA A 176 0.49 -4.16 11.18
N LEU A 177 1.69 -4.62 11.55
CA LEU A 177 2.90 -4.53 10.71
C LEU A 177 2.72 -5.31 9.41
N MET A 178 2.20 -6.54 9.46
CA MET A 178 1.94 -7.35 8.26
C MET A 178 0.81 -6.77 7.39
N CYS A 179 -0.18 -6.10 7.99
CA CYS A 179 -1.30 -5.50 7.28
C CYS A 179 -0.93 -4.21 6.54
N HIS A 180 -0.02 -3.42 7.11
CA HIS A 180 0.44 -2.16 6.50
C HIS A 180 1.71 -2.34 5.67
N ALA A 181 2.51 -3.36 6.01
CA ALA A 181 3.75 -3.79 5.37
C ALA A 181 4.53 -2.66 4.69
N ASP A 182 5.33 -1.94 5.47
CA ASP A 182 6.19 -0.90 4.93
C ASP A 182 7.25 -1.51 3.99
N THR A 183 7.11 -1.20 2.70
CA THR A 183 8.02 -1.64 1.63
C THR A 183 9.15 -0.65 1.37
N THR A 184 9.37 0.33 2.24
CA THR A 184 10.47 1.30 2.10
C THR A 184 11.80 0.54 2.17
N PRO A 185 12.71 0.75 1.19
CA PRO A 185 13.96 0.01 1.14
C PRO A 185 14.98 0.56 2.12
N ILE A 186 15.28 -0.19 3.17
CA ILE A 186 16.46 -0.01 4.01
C ILE A 186 17.71 -0.29 3.17
N ILE A 187 18.73 0.55 3.36
CA ILE A 187 19.95 0.57 2.57
C ILE A 187 21.19 0.32 3.42
N TRP A 188 22.30 0.01 2.75
CA TRP A 188 23.61 -0.11 3.36
C TRP A 188 24.55 0.97 2.84
N GLN A 189 25.30 1.61 3.73
CA GLN A 189 26.32 2.60 3.37
C GLN A 189 27.60 2.38 4.17
N TRP A 190 28.73 2.83 3.62
CA TRP A 190 30.01 2.72 4.31
C TRP A 190 30.03 3.57 5.57
N SER A 191 30.34 2.92 6.70
CA SER A 191 30.57 3.56 7.98
C SER A 191 32.06 3.75 8.20
N ASP A 192 32.54 4.99 8.21
CA ASP A 192 33.94 5.27 8.53
C ASP A 192 34.29 4.91 9.98
N ARG A 193 33.29 4.85 10.86
CA ARG A 193 33.45 4.44 12.26
C ARG A 193 33.61 2.93 12.38
N LEU A 194 32.72 2.16 11.76
CA LEU A 194 32.72 0.70 11.87
C LEU A 194 33.68 0.02 10.90
N LYS A 195 34.15 0.74 9.86
CA LYS A 195 34.98 0.21 8.76
C LYS A 195 34.29 -0.92 8.00
N GLU A 196 32.98 -0.83 7.87
CA GLU A 196 32.13 -1.77 7.13
C GLU A 196 30.89 -1.05 6.59
N ALA A 197 30.14 -1.73 5.71
CA ALA A 197 28.85 -1.24 5.27
C ALA A 197 27.82 -1.48 6.39
N GLU A 198 27.28 -0.40 6.95
CA GLU A 198 26.25 -0.44 7.98
C GLU A 198 24.86 -0.24 7.38
N GLN A 199 23.87 -0.91 7.97
CA GLN A 199 22.47 -0.74 7.65
C GLN A 199 21.99 0.63 8.17
N LEU A 200 21.31 1.40 7.32
CA LEU A 200 20.70 2.67 7.69
C LEU A 200 19.17 2.55 7.59
N ASP A 201 18.52 2.52 8.74
CA ASP A 201 17.06 2.47 8.90
C ASP A 201 16.43 3.85 9.19
N ASP A 202 17.23 4.91 9.26
CA ASP A 202 16.82 6.31 9.40
C ASP A 202 16.51 6.97 8.04
N ILE A 203 15.69 6.29 7.23
CA ILE A 203 15.37 6.69 5.85
C ILE A 203 14.03 7.42 5.76
N LEU A 204 13.73 7.95 4.57
CA LEU A 204 12.45 8.63 4.32
C LEU A 204 11.32 7.63 4.09
N HIS A 205 10.31 7.69 4.95
CA HIS A 205 9.08 6.89 4.88
C HIS A 205 7.89 7.68 4.33
N SER A 206 6.96 6.98 3.69
CA SER A 206 5.65 7.51 3.31
C SER A 206 4.61 7.11 4.36
N CYS A 207 4.37 7.96 5.36
CA CYS A 207 3.46 7.68 6.47
C CYS A 207 2.07 8.32 6.29
N LYS A 208 1.07 7.77 6.99
CA LYS A 208 -0.18 8.51 7.26
C LYS A 208 0.16 9.68 8.18
N ASP A 209 -0.48 10.83 7.93
CA ASP A 209 -0.35 12.01 8.79
C ASP A 209 -0.94 11.72 10.18
N PHE A 210 -0.05 11.44 11.13
CA PHE A 210 -0.45 11.01 12.48
C PHE A 210 -1.07 12.14 13.28
N ASP A 211 -0.59 13.37 13.14
CA ASP A 211 -1.10 14.53 13.86
C ASP A 211 -2.56 14.79 13.46
N ARG A 212 -2.88 14.70 12.17
CA ARG A 212 -4.27 14.82 11.70
C ARG A 212 -5.18 13.70 12.21
N ILE A 213 -4.66 12.48 12.33
CA ILE A 213 -5.41 11.36 12.92
C ILE A 213 -5.66 11.62 14.41
N GLN A 214 -4.65 12.11 15.14
CA GLN A 214 -4.78 12.46 16.55
C GLN A 214 -5.79 13.60 16.76
N ASP A 215 -5.74 14.64 15.93
CA ASP A 215 -6.69 15.75 16.01
C ASP A 215 -8.12 15.30 15.71
N TRP A 216 -8.31 14.42 14.71
CA TRP A 216 -9.61 13.81 14.44
C TRP A 216 -10.16 13.04 15.66
N ALA A 217 -9.30 12.26 16.32
CA ALA A 217 -9.66 11.46 17.49
C ALA A 217 -9.95 12.35 18.72
N ARG A 218 -9.13 13.38 18.96
CA ARG A 218 -9.31 14.34 20.05
C ARG A 218 -10.67 15.05 19.97
N GLN A 219 -11.06 15.48 18.77
CA GLN A 219 -12.35 16.15 18.52
C GLN A 219 -13.57 15.25 18.76
N ARG A 220 -13.38 13.93 18.84
CA ARG A 220 -14.43 12.91 18.97
C ARG A 220 -14.24 12.02 20.19
N SER A 221 -13.43 12.46 21.15
CA SER A 221 -13.18 11.69 22.36
C SER A 221 -14.48 11.54 23.16
N VAL A 222 -14.78 10.30 23.55
CA VAL A 222 -15.90 9.98 24.46
C VAL A 222 -15.56 10.27 25.93
N GLY A 223 -14.35 10.78 26.20
CA GLY A 223 -13.89 11.09 27.56
C GLY A 223 -13.66 9.82 28.36
N LEU A 224 -14.58 9.52 29.28
CA LEU A 224 -14.53 8.30 30.09
C LEU A 224 -15.13 7.12 29.33
N LEU A 225 -14.70 5.91 29.68
CA LEU A 225 -15.29 4.69 29.14
C LEU A 225 -16.80 4.71 29.42
N PRO A 226 -17.65 4.54 28.39
CA PRO A 226 -19.08 4.39 28.60
C PRO A 226 -19.34 3.08 29.36
N ASP A 227 -20.52 2.95 29.97
CA ASP A 227 -20.92 1.71 30.61
C ASP A 227 -21.06 0.60 29.56
N LEU A 228 -20.13 -0.36 29.58
CA LEU A 228 -20.08 -1.51 28.67
C LEU A 228 -20.78 -2.74 29.26
N THR A 229 -21.43 -2.63 30.42
CA THR A 229 -22.12 -3.75 31.08
C THR A 229 -23.56 -3.92 30.62
N VAL A 230 -24.09 -2.93 29.89
CA VAL A 230 -25.43 -3.00 29.32
C VAL A 230 -25.38 -3.69 27.96
N TYR A 231 -26.12 -4.80 27.84
CA TYR A 231 -26.37 -5.44 26.55
C TYR A 231 -27.33 -4.57 25.74
N LEU A 232 -26.94 -4.25 24.50
CA LEU A 232 -27.79 -3.55 23.53
C LEU A 232 -28.15 -4.55 22.44
N GLU A 233 -29.44 -4.81 22.23
CA GLU A 233 -29.90 -5.52 21.04
C GLU A 233 -29.64 -4.65 19.80
N GLY A 234 -29.02 -5.25 18.78
CA GLY A 234 -28.70 -4.63 17.50
C GLY A 234 -28.96 -5.59 16.36
#